data_AF-A0A363MTU6-F1
#
_entry.id   AF-A0A363MTU6-F1
#
_cell.length_a   1.000
_cell.length_b   1.000
_cell.length_c   1.000
_cell.angle_alpha   90.00
_cell.angle_beta   90.00
_cell.angle_gamma   90.00
#
_symmetry.space_group_name_H-M   'P 1'
#
loop_
_entity.id
_entity.type
_entity.pdbx_description
1 polymer ?
#
loop_
_entity_poly.entity_id
_entity_poly.type
_entity_poly.pdbx_seq_one_letter_code
_entity_poly.pdbx_strand_id
1 'polypeptide(L)'
;MKMQNEDKISELMSKRNYFTKLKLKHKEDSSYTIPLKVSSYNELNLIVSDLLKASIVLMNKEARSLAVFHKETDINVLTLLEIALQLLPEEEMELLDDLHKVYLQTDTV
;
A
#
# COMPACT_ATOMS: atom_id res chain seq x y z
N MET A 1 -0.07 33.37 -2.85
CA MET A 1 0.64 32.19 -2.33
C MET A 1 -0.28 30.98 -2.16
N LYS A 2 -1.40 31.05 -1.42
CA LYS A 2 -2.40 29.93 -1.35
C LYS A 2 -2.89 29.43 -2.72
N MET A 3 -3.22 30.35 -3.63
CA MET A 3 -3.78 30.02 -4.95
C MET A 3 -2.81 29.21 -5.83
N GLN A 4 -1.49 29.46 -5.77
CA GLN A 4 -0.48 28.72 -6.54
C GLN A 4 -0.28 27.27 -6.07
N ASN A 5 -0.53 26.99 -4.79
CA ASN A 5 -0.38 25.63 -4.25
C ASN A 5 -1.59 24.76 -4.58
N GLU A 6 -2.79 25.33 -4.56
CA GLU A 6 -4.02 24.66 -4.99
C GLU A 6 -3.94 24.28 -6.48
N ASP A 7 -3.44 25.19 -7.32
CA ASP A 7 -3.23 24.94 -8.75
C ASP A 7 -2.21 23.81 -9.00
N LYS A 8 -1.09 23.79 -8.26
CA LYS A 8 -0.07 22.72 -8.36
C LYS A 8 -0.59 21.34 -7.95
N ILE A 9 -1.36 21.26 -6.87
CA ILE A 9 -1.96 19.99 -6.43
C ILE A 9 -2.99 19.51 -7.46
N SER A 10 -3.82 20.42 -7.97
CA SER A 10 -4.79 20.09 -9.02
C SER A 10 -4.12 19.63 -10.32
N GLU A 11 -2.97 20.21 -10.67
CA GLU A 11 -2.17 19.80 -11.82
C GLU A 11 -1.53 18.41 -11.60
N LEU A 12 -1.06 18.09 -10.40
CA LEU A 12 -0.54 16.75 -10.07
C LEU A 12 -1.64 15.68 -10.17
N MET A 13 -2.81 15.98 -9.60
CA MET A 13 -3.97 15.07 -9.59
C MET A 13 -4.56 14.82 -10.99
N SER A 14 -4.30 15.70 -11.96
CA SER A 14 -4.77 15.56 -13.35
C SER A 14 -3.75 14.93 -14.30
N LYS A 15 -2.46 14.90 -13.94
CA LYS A 15 -1.38 14.38 -14.81
C LYS A 15 -1.20 12.86 -14.78
N ARG A 16 -1.59 12.18 -13.69
CA ARG A 16 -1.61 10.71 -13.67
C ARG A 16 -2.91 10.17 -13.10
N ASN A 17 -3.24 8.95 -13.52
CA ASN A 17 -4.26 8.13 -12.88
C ASN A 17 -3.70 7.62 -11.56
N TYR A 18 -3.68 8.45 -10.52
CA TYR A 18 -3.41 7.98 -9.15
C TYR A 18 -4.68 7.36 -8.56
N PHE A 19 -4.53 6.61 -7.47
CA PHE A 19 -5.63 5.95 -6.77
C PHE A 19 -6.37 4.89 -7.60
N THR A 20 -5.59 4.08 -8.32
CA THR A 20 -6.11 3.06 -9.23
C THR A 20 -6.21 1.68 -8.62
N LYS A 21 -5.56 1.43 -7.47
CA LYS A 21 -5.67 0.14 -6.78
C LYS A 21 -7.09 -0.16 -6.29
N LEU A 22 -7.84 0.87 -5.92
CA LEU A 22 -9.25 0.76 -5.55
C LEU A 22 -10.16 0.96 -6.78
N LYS A 23 -10.03 0.09 -7.79
CA LYS A 23 -10.84 0.15 -9.03
C LYS A 23 -12.02 -0.82 -9.04
N LEU A 24 -13.08 -0.43 -9.74
CA LEU A 24 -14.10 -1.36 -10.25
C LEU A 24 -13.51 -2.15 -11.42
N LYS A 25 -13.59 -3.47 -11.31
CA LYS A 25 -12.94 -4.46 -12.19
C LYS A 25 -13.32 -4.27 -13.66
N HIS A 26 -12.32 -4.08 -14.53
CA HIS A 26 -12.38 -4.49 -15.93
C HIS A 26 -11.11 -5.26 -16.31
N LYS A 27 -11.34 -6.38 -17.00
CA LYS A 27 -10.40 -7.46 -17.36
C LYS A 27 -9.39 -7.03 -18.43
N GLU A 28 -8.15 -7.49 -18.30
CA GLU A 28 -7.52 -8.46 -19.22
C GLU A 28 -6.14 -8.85 -18.67
N ASP A 29 -6.04 -10.07 -18.14
CA ASP A 29 -4.79 -10.83 -18.04
C ASP A 29 -5.15 -12.29 -17.74
N SER A 30 -4.28 -13.23 -18.08
CA SER A 30 -4.44 -14.68 -17.82
C SER A 30 -4.45 -15.06 -16.32
N SER A 31 -4.49 -14.06 -15.44
CA SER A 31 -4.59 -14.17 -13.99
C SER A 31 -6.00 -13.83 -13.50
N TYR A 32 -6.47 -14.58 -12.50
CA TYR A 32 -7.75 -14.28 -11.84
C TYR A 32 -7.51 -13.27 -10.72
N THR A 33 -7.85 -12.00 -10.94
CA THR A 33 -7.88 -11.02 -9.84
C THR A 33 -9.07 -11.33 -8.93
N ILE A 34 -8.90 -11.34 -7.61
CA ILE A 34 -10.02 -11.30 -6.66
C ILE A 34 -10.12 -9.85 -6.14
N PRO A 35 -11.25 -9.15 -6.34
CA PRO A 35 -11.37 -7.77 -5.88
C PRO A 35 -11.49 -7.77 -4.35
N LEU A 36 -10.47 -7.23 -3.67
CA LEU A 36 -10.51 -7.01 -2.23
C LEU A 36 -11.28 -5.72 -1.95
N LYS A 37 -12.41 -5.81 -1.24
CA LYS A 37 -13.16 -4.64 -0.80
C LYS A 37 -12.50 -4.09 0.47
N VAL A 38 -12.06 -2.85 0.39
CA VAL A 38 -11.59 -2.05 1.53
C VAL A 38 -12.35 -0.73 1.56
N SER A 39 -12.58 -0.20 2.74
CA SER A 39 -13.28 1.06 2.99
C SER A 39 -12.41 2.29 2.68
N SER A 40 -11.08 2.15 2.70
CA SER A 40 -10.13 3.24 2.45
C SER A 40 -8.72 2.76 2.14
N TYR A 41 -7.89 3.66 1.60
CA TYR A 41 -6.44 3.46 1.45
C TYR A 41 -5.72 3.25 2.79
N ASN A 42 -6.22 3.85 3.86
CA ASN A 42 -5.68 3.63 5.20
C ASN A 42 -5.90 2.19 5.66
N GLU A 43 -7.11 1.64 5.45
CA GLU A 43 -7.39 0.24 5.74
C GLU A 43 -6.53 -0.71 4.89
N LEU A 44 -6.37 -0.42 3.60
CA LEU A 44 -5.47 -1.18 2.72
C LEU A 44 -4.04 -1.20 3.28
N ASN A 45 -3.52 -0.04 3.69
CA ASN A 45 -2.19 0.08 4.25
C ASN A 45 -2.04 -0.69 5.58
N LEU A 46 -3.06 -0.66 6.43
CA LEU A 46 -3.09 -1.45 7.67
C LEU A 46 -3.05 -2.95 7.38
N ILE A 47 -3.83 -3.43 6.40
CA ILE A 47 -3.82 -4.84 5.98
C ILE A 47 -2.43 -5.25 5.50
N VAL A 48 -1.81 -4.45 4.63
CA VAL A 48 -0.44 -4.71 4.15
C VAL A 48 0.57 -4.71 5.30
N SER A 49 0.46 -3.73 6.21
CA SER A 49 1.34 -3.64 7.39
C SER A 49 1.24 -4.87 8.28
N ASP A 50 0.02 -5.37 8.52
CA ASP A 50 -0.20 -6.53 9.36
C ASP A 50 0.26 -7.84 8.68
N LEU A 51 0.10 -7.96 7.36
CA LEU A 51 0.68 -9.07 6.58
C LEU A 51 2.21 -9.09 6.67
N LEU A 52 2.86 -7.92 6.58
CA LEU A 52 4.32 -7.80 6.72
C LEU A 52 4.78 -8.13 8.14
N LYS A 53 4.12 -7.59 9.17
CA LYS A 53 4.43 -7.89 10.58
C LYS A 53 4.27 -9.37 10.88
N ALA A 54 3.18 -9.99 10.41
CA ALA A 54 2.96 -11.42 10.55
C ALA A 54 4.08 -12.23 9.89
N SER A 55 4.48 -11.84 8.67
CA SER A 55 5.59 -12.48 7.95
C SER A 55 6.91 -12.38 8.73
N ILE A 56 7.23 -11.20 9.29
CA ILE A 56 8.43 -10.98 10.11
C ILE A 56 8.40 -11.86 11.38
N VAL A 57 7.27 -11.88 12.10
CA VAL A 57 7.10 -12.69 13.31
C VAL A 57 7.22 -14.18 12.99
N LEU A 58 6.64 -14.63 11.88
CA LEU A 58 6.72 -16.01 11.44
C LEU A 58 8.14 -16.38 11.02
N MET A 59 8.93 -15.49 10.40
CA MET A 59 10.33 -15.78 10.04
C MET A 59 11.26 -15.84 11.26
N ASN A 60 10.99 -15.06 12.30
CA ASN A 60 11.80 -15.02 13.52
C ASN A 60 11.37 -16.11 14.51
N LYS A 61 12.22 -17.13 14.73
CA LYS A 61 11.95 -18.26 15.63
C LYS A 61 11.68 -17.86 17.09
N GLU A 62 12.31 -16.79 17.57
CA GLU A 62 12.15 -16.27 18.94
C GLU A 62 10.87 -15.44 19.08
N ALA A 63 10.51 -14.67 18.04
CA ALA A 63 9.25 -13.94 18.02
C ALA A 63 8.06 -14.91 17.86
N ARG A 64 8.23 -15.99 17.08
CA ARG A 64 7.22 -17.03 16.86
C ARG A 64 6.83 -17.75 18.14
N SER A 65 7.77 -17.98 19.06
CA SER A 65 7.49 -18.63 20.35
C SER A 65 6.75 -17.72 21.34
N LEU A 66 6.85 -16.40 21.17
CA LEU A 66 6.13 -15.38 21.96
C LEU A 66 4.76 -15.05 21.37
N ALA A 67 4.57 -15.26 20.07
CA ALA A 67 3.31 -15.06 19.39
C ALA A 67 2.39 -16.28 19.56
N VAL A 68 1.07 -16.07 19.42
CA VAL A 68 0.03 -17.12 19.52
C VAL A 68 0.08 -18.13 18.35
N PHE A 69 1.17 -18.15 17.58
CA PHE A 69 1.39 -19.13 16.53
C PHE A 69 1.86 -20.43 17.18
N HIS A 70 0.96 -21.41 17.24
CA HIS A 70 1.31 -22.75 17.69
C HIS A 70 2.45 -23.32 16.80
N LYS A 71 3.35 -24.10 17.42
CA LYS A 71 4.61 -24.62 16.82
C LYS A 71 4.46 -25.30 15.46
N GLU A 72 3.26 -25.75 15.09
CA GLU A 72 2.92 -26.47 13.86
C GLU A 72 2.04 -25.67 12.87
N THR A 73 1.96 -24.33 12.95
CA THR A 73 1.28 -23.60 11.87
C THR A 73 2.18 -23.55 10.63
N ASP A 74 1.92 -24.42 9.66
CA ASP A 74 2.50 -24.44 8.29
C ASP A 74 2.05 -23.20 7.47
N ILE A 75 2.17 -22.00 8.05
CA ILE A 75 1.87 -20.77 7.35
C ILE A 75 3.02 -20.53 6.36
N ASN A 76 2.70 -20.64 5.08
CA ASN A 76 3.63 -20.31 4.02
C ASN A 76 3.85 -18.79 4.00
N VAL A 77 4.95 -18.35 4.62
CA VAL A 77 5.35 -16.94 4.66
C VAL A 77 5.46 -16.34 3.24
N LEU A 78 5.86 -17.15 2.25
CA LEU A 78 5.95 -16.70 0.87
C LEU A 78 4.60 -16.23 0.34
N THR A 79 3.52 -16.97 0.65
CA THR A 79 2.17 -16.61 0.24
C THR A 79 1.71 -15.30 0.90
N LEU A 80 2.05 -15.06 2.17
CA LEU A 80 1.72 -13.79 2.84
C LEU A 80 2.43 -12.60 2.19
N LEU A 81 3.71 -12.76 1.84
CA LEU A 81 4.50 -11.74 1.17
C LEU A 81 4.01 -11.47 -0.25
N GLU A 82 3.63 -12.52 -0.99
CA GLU A 82 3.04 -12.39 -2.34
C GLU A 82 1.72 -11.61 -2.31
N ILE A 83 0.87 -11.85 -1.30
CA ILE A 83 -0.38 -11.09 -1.12
C ILE A 83 -0.07 -9.65 -0.74
N ALA A 84 0.86 -9.41 0.20
CA ALA A 84 1.26 -8.06 0.58
C ALA A 84 1.78 -7.28 -0.63
N LEU A 85 2.60 -7.91 -1.48
CA LEU A 85 3.14 -7.30 -2.70
C LEU A 85 2.04 -6.94 -3.71
N GLN A 86 1.05 -7.82 -3.92
CA GLN A 86 -0.07 -7.52 -4.83
C GLN A 86 -0.94 -6.34 -4.35
N LEU A 87 -1.05 -6.17 -3.03
CA LEU A 87 -1.85 -5.13 -2.38
C LEU A 87 -1.12 -3.78 -2.24
N LEU A 88 0.20 -3.72 -2.42
CA LEU A 88 0.95 -2.47 -2.28
C LEU A 88 0.52 -1.45 -3.34
N PRO A 89 0.16 -0.21 -2.93
CA PRO A 89 -0.26 0.84 -3.83
C PRO A 89 0.95 1.66 -4.32
N GLU A 90 1.76 1.06 -5.20
CA GLU A 90 3.00 1.65 -5.73
C GLU A 90 2.78 3.04 -6.37
N GLU A 91 1.78 3.17 -7.24
CA GLU A 91 1.47 4.44 -7.92
C GLU A 91 1.05 5.52 -6.91
N GLU A 92 0.27 5.16 -5.89
CA GLU A 92 -0.16 6.08 -4.84
C GLU A 92 0.99 6.46 -3.90
N MET A 93 1.99 5.59 -3.71
CA MET A 93 3.20 5.93 -2.96
C MET A 93 4.06 6.95 -3.71
N GLU A 94 4.18 6.86 -5.04
CA GLU A 94 4.85 7.90 -5.86
C GLU A 94 4.18 9.27 -5.72
N LEU A 95 2.84 9.31 -5.63
CA LEU A 95 2.11 10.56 -5.40
C LEU A 95 2.46 11.21 -4.04
N LEU A 96 2.63 10.40 -2.98
CA LEU A 96 3.03 10.91 -1.67
C LEU A 96 4.41 11.57 -1.73
N ASP A 97 5.35 11.01 -2.49
CA ASP A 97 6.67 11.61 -2.70
C ASP A 97 6.57 12.94 -3.46
N ASP A 98 5.72 13.01 -4.49
CA ASP A 98 5.51 14.23 -5.26
C ASP A 98 4.82 15.33 -4.43
N LEU A 99 3.84 14.96 -3.60
CA LEU A 99 3.22 15.86 -2.62
C LEU A 99 4.25 16.37 -1.59
N HIS A 100 5.13 15.51 -1.11
CA HIS A 100 6.19 15.90 -0.19
C HIS A 100 7.17 16.89 -0.82
N LYS A 101 7.53 16.71 -2.10
CA LYS A 101 8.35 17.68 -2.85
C LYS A 101 7.66 19.04 -2.96
N VAL A 102 6.35 19.07 -3.23
CA VAL A 102 5.59 20.33 -3.28
C VAL A 102 5.59 21.01 -1.91
N TYR A 103 5.38 20.25 -0.83
CA TYR A 103 5.45 20.78 0.53
C TYR A 103 6.81 21.42 0.83
N LEU A 104 7.92 20.73 0.55
CA LEU A 104 9.28 21.25 0.80
C LEU A 104 9.64 22.48 -0.06
N GLN A 105 9.11 22.58 -1.28
CA GLN A 105 9.23 23.79 -2.11
C GLN A 105 8.45 24.98 -1.53
N THR A 106 7.52 24.73 -0.61
CA THR A 106 6.74 25.78 0.06
C THR A 106 7.50 26.37 1.25
N ASP A 107 8.38 25.59 1.89
CA ASP A 107 9.18 26.00 3.06
C ASP A 107 10.48 26.75 2.69
N THR A 108 10.80 26.87 1.40
CA THR A 108 12.05 27.48 0.89
C THR A 108 11.87 28.90 0.32
N VAL A 109 10.74 29.57 0.56
CA VAL A 109 10.46 30.95 0.12
C VAL A 109 10.02 31.83 1.27
#